data_AF-A0A7X7HRA3-F1
#
_entry.id   AF-A0A7X7HRA3-F1
#
_cell.length_a   1.000
_cell.length_b   1.000
_cell.length_c   1.000
_cell.angle_alpha   90.00
_cell.angle_beta   90.00
_cell.angle_gamma   90.00
#
_symmetry.space_group_name_H-M   'P 1'
#
loop_
_entity.id
_entity.type
_entity.pdbx_description
1 polymer ?
#
loop_
_entity_poly.entity_id
_entity_poly.type
_entity_poly.pdbx_seq_one_letter_code
_entity_poly.pdbx_strand_id
1 'polypeptide(L)' 'MTIGAALVVVVAGLLIAAMLNSTIGIIVAIIGVVGLILALVNGRGRLVS' A
#
# COMPACT_ATOMS: atom_id res chain seq x y z
N MET A 1 -13.46 4.13 -11.17
CA MET A 1 -13.31 3.87 -9.72
C MET A 1 -11.83 4.10 -9.40
N THR A 2 -11.58 5.14 -8.61
CA THR A 2 -10.38 5.98 -8.66
C THR A 2 -9.23 5.39 -7.84
N ILE A 3 -7.99 5.55 -8.34
CA ILE A 3 -6.74 5.18 -7.63
C ILE A 3 -6.71 5.76 -6.20
N GLY A 4 -7.40 6.87 -5.96
CA GLY A 4 -7.60 7.45 -4.63
C GLY A 4 -8.28 6.49 -3.63
N ALA A 5 -9.25 5.67 -4.05
CA ALA A 5 -9.89 4.70 -3.17
C ALA A 5 -8.91 3.58 -2.74
N ALA A 6 -8.03 3.14 -3.64
CA ALA A 6 -7.02 2.13 -3.32
C ALA A 6 -5.99 2.66 -2.31
N LEU A 7 -5.55 3.92 -2.47
CA LEU A 7 -4.64 4.57 -1.52
C LEU A 7 -5.25 4.69 -0.13
N VAL A 8 -6.53 5.08 -0.05
CA VAL A 8 -7.25 5.18 1.23
C VAL A 8 -7.34 3.83 1.94
N VAL A 9 -7.62 2.74 1.21
CA VAL A 9 -7.68 1.39 1.79
C VAL A 9 -6.31 0.94 2.34
N VAL A 10 -5.22 1.23 1.61
CA VAL A 10 -3.85 0.91 2.07
C VAL A 10 -3.50 1.66 3.35
N VAL A 11 -3.77 2.98 3.39
CA VAL A 11 -3.47 3.82 4.56
C VAL A 11 -4.34 3.44 5.76
N ALA A 12 -5.63 3.16 5.55
CA ALA A 12 -6.53 2.72 6.60
C ALA A 12 -6.12 1.35 7.17
N GLY A 13 -5.78 0.38 6.32
CA GLY A 13 -5.29 -0.93 6.75
C GLY A 13 -3.99 -0.84 7.55
N LEU A 14 -3.09 0.07 7.16
CA LEU A 14 -1.84 0.32 7.87
C LEU A 14 -2.06 0.93 9.26
N LEU A 15 -2.94 1.93 9.37
CA LEU A 15 -3.28 2.58 10.64
C LEU A 15 -3.97 1.61 11.61
N ILE A 16 -4.88 0.77 11.10
CA ILE A 16 -5.57 -0.25 11.90
C ILE A 16 -4.56 -1.29 12.40
N ALA A 17 -3.64 -1.75 11.54
CA ALA A 17 -2.61 -2.73 11.94
C ALA A 17 -1.62 -2.15 12.97
N ALA A 18 -1.26 -0.87 12.84
CA ALA A 18 -0.37 -0.18 13.78
C ALA A 18 -1.02 0.03 15.17
N MET A 19 -2.33 0.24 15.23
CA MET A 19 -3.07 0.38 16.51
C MET A 19 -3.27 -0.94 17.25
N LEU A 20 -3.29 -2.08 16.54
CA LEU A 20 -3.61 -3.36 17.14
C LEU A 20 -2.39 -4.04 17.80
N ASN A 21 -1.20 -3.94 17.20
CA ASN A 21 0.06 -4.48 17.73
C ASN A 21 1.25 -3.95 16.91
N SER A 22 2.26 -3.34 17.54
CA SER A 22 3.43 -2.77 16.83
C SER A 22 4.14 -3.79 15.93
N THR A 23 4.25 -5.06 16.32
CA THR A 23 4.91 -6.08 15.50
C THR A 23 4.12 -6.39 14.23
N ILE A 24 2.78 -6.46 14.33
CA ILE A 24 1.89 -6.74 13.20
C ILE A 24 1.82 -5.50 12.29
N GLY A 25 1.77 -4.30 12.87
CA GLY A 25 1.82 -3.04 12.14
C GLY A 25 3.05 -2.92 11.25
N ILE A 26 4.22 -3.33 11.75
CA ILE A 26 5.47 -3.32 10.97
C ILE A 26 5.41 -4.31 9.80
N ILE A 27 4.90 -5.53 10.00
CA ILE A 27 4.77 -6.53 8.92
C ILE A 27 3.83 -6.02 7.82
N VAL A 28 2.67 -5.48 8.20
CA VAL A 28 1.69 -4.93 7.26
C VAL A 28 2.27 -3.71 6.53
N ALA A 29 3.06 -2.87 7.21
CA ALA A 29 3.77 -1.75 6.60
C ALA A 29 4.72 -2.21 5.49
N ILE A 30 5.54 -3.22 5.78
CA ILE A 30 6.50 -3.77 4.82
C ILE A 30 5.78 -4.33 3.60
N ILE A 31 4.73 -5.14 3.79
CA ILE A 31 3.94 -5.71 2.69
C ILE A 31 3.26 -4.59 1.86
N GLY A 32 2.70 -3.58 2.52
CA GLY A 32 2.08 -2.44 1.86
C GLY A 32 3.06 -1.62 1.02
N VAL A 33 4.27 -1.39 1.52
CA VAL A 33 5.34 -0.68 0.78
C VAL A 33 5.81 -1.52 -0.42
N VAL A 34 6.00 -2.83 -0.26
CA VAL A 34 6.38 -3.72 -1.37
C VAL A 34 5.29 -3.71 -2.46
N GLY A 35 4.01 -3.80 -2.07
CA GLY A 35 2.90 -3.70 -3.00
C GLY A 35 2.85 -2.36 -3.75
N LEU A 36 3.13 -1.25 -3.05
CA LEU A 36 3.19 0.08 -3.66
C LEU A 36 4.36 0.22 -4.64
N ILE A 37 5.54 -0.31 -4.30
CA ILE A 37 6.71 -0.31 -5.18
C ILE A 37 6.42 -1.11 -6.45
N LEU A 38 5.86 -2.32 -6.32
CA LEU A 38 5.48 -3.15 -7.47
C LEU A 38 4.44 -2.44 -8.34
N ALA A 39 3.45 -1.80 -7.73
CA ALA A 39 2.45 -1.02 -8.46
C ALA A 39 3.08 0.17 -9.20
N LEU A 40 4.06 0.86 -8.61
CA LEU A 40 4.77 1.97 -9.26
C LEU A 40 5.65 1.49 -10.42
N VAL A 41 6.36 0.38 -10.24
CA VAL A 41 7.22 -0.22 -11.29
C VAL A 41 6.37 -0.70 -12.47
N ASN A 42 5.30 -1.47 -12.21
CA ASN A 42 4.41 -1.98 -13.25
C ASN A 42 3.51 -0.88 -13.85
N GLY A 43 3.16 0.14 -13.06
CA GLY A 43 2.36 1.28 -13.50
C GLY A 43 3.10 2.22 -14.44
N ARG A 44 4.41 2.45 -14.24
CA ARG A 44 5.23 3.26 -15.17
C ARG A 44 5.31 2.66 -16.57
N GLY A 45 5.36 1.33 -16.69
CA GLY A 45 5.35 0.65 -17.99
C GLY A 45 4.08 0.87 -18.82
N ARG A 46 2.97 1.27 -18.17
CA ARG A 46 1.67 1.54 -18.81
C ARG A 46 1.42 3.02 -19.17
N LEU A 47 2.30 3.93 -18.75
CA LEU A 47 2.15 5.38 -19.01
C LEU A 47 3.11 5.89 -20.12
N VAL A 48 3.97 5.02 -20.66
CA VAL A 48 4.96 5.32 -21.71
C VAL A 48 4.65 4.58 -23.03
N SER A 49 3.62 3.74 -23.07
CA SER A 49 3.09 3.10 -24.28
C SER A 49 1.73 3.68 -24.64
#